data_AF-A0A662REA5-F1
#
_entry.id   AF-A0A662REA5-F1
#
_cell.length_a   1.000
_cell.length_b   1.000
_cell.length_c   1.000
_cell.angle_alpha   90.00
_cell.angle_beta   90.00
_cell.angle_gamma   90.00
#
_symmetry.space_group_name_H-M   'P 1'
#
loop_
_entity.id
_entity.type
_entity.pdbx_description
1 polymer ?
#
loop_
_entity_poly.entity_id
_entity_poly.type
_entity_poly.pdbx_seq_one_letter_code
_entity_poly.pdbx_strand_id
1 'polypeptide(L)' 'AEIEAVCREAAMLALRAAMPERGVEADAKKIADAVKITRGHFDQATECVRCAGGRNDQKSAQGVR' A
#
# COMPACT_ATOMS: atom_id res chain seq x y z
N ALA A 1 1.05 6.21 -17.62
CA ALA A 1 1.03 4.95 -16.85
C ALA A 1 1.40 5.20 -15.38
N GLU A 2 2.18 6.22 -15.10
CA GLU A 2 2.75 6.52 -13.78
C GLU A 2 1.72 7.09 -12.81
N ILE A 3 0.78 7.93 -13.28
CA ILE A 3 -0.32 8.44 -12.45
C ILE A 3 -1.22 7.29 -11.99
N GLU A 4 -1.56 6.37 -12.89
CA GLU A 4 -2.36 5.17 -12.56
C GLU A 4 -1.64 4.30 -11.53
N ALA A 5 -0.35 4.02 -11.74
CA ALA A 5 0.46 3.23 -10.82
C ALA A 5 0.49 3.85 -9.41
N VAL A 6 0.67 5.17 -9.32
CA VAL A 6 0.65 5.91 -8.05
C VAL A 6 -0.73 5.87 -7.40
N CYS A 7 -1.80 6.09 -8.15
CA CYS A 7 -3.17 6.04 -7.62
C CYS A 7 -3.53 4.64 -7.11
N ARG A 8 -3.15 3.59 -7.86
CA ARG A 8 -3.37 2.20 -7.47
C ARG A 8 -2.62 1.86 -6.19
N GLU A 9 -1.35 2.26 -6.08
CA GLU A 9 -0.55 1.99 -4.90
C GLU A 9 -1.08 2.77 -3.68
N ALA A 10 -1.47 4.03 -3.84
CA ALA A 10 -2.05 4.83 -2.76
C ALA A 10 -3.38 4.24 -2.26
N ALA A 11 -4.23 3.73 -3.16
CA ALA A 11 -5.46 3.04 -2.80
C ALA A 11 -5.17 1.74 -2.03
N MET A 12 -4.18 0.96 -2.46
CA MET A 12 -3.78 -0.28 -1.79
C MET A 12 -3.22 -0.03 -0.39
N LEU A 13 -2.44 1.04 -0.20
CA LEU A 13 -1.93 1.45 1.11
C LEU A 13 -3.08 1.84 2.05
N ALA A 14 -4.03 2.64 1.57
CA ALA A 14 -5.21 3.04 2.34
C ALA A 14 -6.09 1.84 2.74
N LEU A 15 -6.34 0.92 1.80
CA LEU A 15 -7.07 -0.31 2.05
C LEU A 15 -6.38 -1.19 3.08
N ARG A 16 -5.06 -1.35 2.98
CA ARG A 16 -4.28 -2.18 3.91
C ARG A 16 -4.30 -1.62 5.33
N ALA A 17 -4.33 -0.29 5.49
CA ALA A 17 -4.46 0.35 6.79
C ALA A 17 -5.87 0.21 7.39
N ALA A 18 -6.91 0.10 6.55
CA ALA A 18 -8.30 -0.05 6.99
C ALA A 18 -8.73 -1.50 7.24
N MET A 19 -7.98 -2.49 6.72
CA MET A 19 -8.30 -3.90 6.94
C MET A 19 -8.09 -4.29 8.41
N PRO A 20 -9.02 -5.08 8.97
CA PRO A 20 -8.90 -5.59 10.34
C PRO A 20 -7.77 -6.63 10.43
N GLU A 21 -7.42 -6.99 11.67
CA GLU A 21 -6.48 -8.08 11.91
C GLU A 21 -6.99 -9.42 11.36
N ARG A 22 -6.04 -10.30 11.04
CA ARG A 22 -6.34 -11.63 10.50
C ARG A 22 -7.24 -12.41 11.47
N GLY A 23 -8.33 -12.96 10.94
CA GLY A 23 -9.27 -13.78 11.73
C GLY A 23 -10.40 -12.98 12.38
N VAL A 24 -10.43 -11.66 12.21
CA VAL A 24 -11.57 -10.83 12.58
C VAL A 24 -12.55 -10.80 11.43
N GLU A 25 -13.80 -11.21 11.68
CA GLU A 25 -14.89 -11.02 10.72
C GLU A 25 -15.16 -9.53 10.55
N ALA A 26 -15.24 -9.08 9.30
CA ALA A 26 -15.57 -7.71 9.00
C ALA A 26 -16.40 -7.57 7.73
N ASP A 27 -17.27 -6.56 7.76
CA ASP A 27 -18.10 -6.19 6.64
C ASP A 27 -17.28 -5.39 5.63
N ALA A 28 -17.00 -6.01 4.49
CA ALA A 28 -16.22 -5.41 3.41
C ALA A 28 -16.79 -4.07 2.94
N LYS A 29 -18.12 -3.90 2.95
CA LYS A 29 -18.77 -2.66 2.53
C LYS A 29 -18.48 -1.53 3.52
N LYS A 30 -18.58 -1.81 4.82
CA LYS A 30 -18.25 -0.83 5.87
C LYS A 30 -16.78 -0.42 5.83
N ILE A 31 -15.88 -1.37 5.57
CA ILE A 31 -14.45 -1.05 5.40
C ILE A 31 -14.27 -0.14 4.19
N ALA A 32 -14.82 -0.51 3.03
CA ALA A 32 -14.71 0.29 1.82
C ALA A 32 -15.26 1.72 1.99
N ASP A 33 -16.40 1.87 2.67
CA ASP A 33 -17.01 3.17 2.96
C ASP A 33 -16.15 4.02 3.93
N ALA A 34 -15.37 3.37 4.81
CA ALA A 34 -14.49 4.04 5.77
C ALA A 34 -13.09 4.37 5.20
N VAL A 35 -12.69 3.76 4.08
CA VAL A 35 -11.37 4.01 3.47
C VAL A 35 -11.28 5.45 3.01
N LYS A 36 -10.28 6.17 3.52
CA LYS A 36 -9.96 7.54 3.11
C LYS A 36 -8.53 7.62 2.59
N ILE A 37 -8.38 7.98 1.31
CA ILE A 37 -7.07 8.24 0.74
C ILE A 37 -6.62 9.64 1.20
N THR A 38 -5.40 9.72 1.73
CA THR A 38 -4.80 10.97 2.21
C THR A 38 -3.53 11.28 1.42
N ARG A 39 -3.03 12.51 1.55
CA ARG A 39 -1.74 12.90 0.95
C ARG A 39 -0.59 11.98 1.37
N GLY A 40 -0.57 11.52 2.62
CA GLY A 40 0.45 10.59 3.11
C GLY A 40 0.48 9.25 2.34
N HIS A 41 -0.66 8.77 1.83
CA HIS A 41 -0.69 7.58 0.97
C HIS A 41 -0.07 7.85 -0.41
N PHE A 42 -0.26 9.04 -0.95
CA PHE A 42 0.35 9.45 -2.22
C PHE A 42 1.86 9.66 -2.09
N ASP A 43 2.32 10.22 -0.98
CA ASP A 43 3.75 10.41 -0.71
C ASP A 43 4.45 9.04 -0.67
N GLN A 44 3.92 8.08 0.10
CA GLN A 44 4.42 6.70 0.16
C GLN A 44 4.32 5.97 -1.18
N ALA A 45 3.19 6.09 -1.88
CA ALA A 45 2.99 5.48 -3.19
C ALA A 45 4.01 5.97 -4.22
N THR A 46 4.31 7.26 -4.21
CA THR A 46 5.28 7.87 -5.12
C THR A 46 6.70 7.34 -4.87
N GLU A 47 7.08 7.16 -3.61
CA GLU A 47 8.34 6.50 -3.24
C GLU A 47 8.36 5.03 -3.71
N CYS A 48 7.29 4.27 -3.45
CA CYS A 48 7.16 2.87 -3.86
C CYS A 48 7.26 2.67 -5.38
N VAL A 49 6.53 3.47 -6.17
CA VAL A 49 6.53 3.37 -7.64
C VAL A 49 7.88 3.76 -8.23
N ARG A 50 8.56 4.77 -7.67
CA ARG A 50 9.92 5.16 -8.06
C ARG A 50 10.92 4.04 -7.77
N CYS A 51 10.84 3.41 -6.60
CA CYS A 51 11.69 2.28 -6.23
C CYS A 51 11.36 1.04 -7.08
N ALA A 52 10.11 0.80 -7.47
CA ALA A 52 9.74 -0.31 -8.36
C ALA A 52 10.42 -0.24 -9.74
N GLY A 53 10.66 0.96 -10.27
CA GLY A 53 11.43 1.15 -11.49
C GLY A 53 12.93 0.84 -11.37
N GLY A 54 13.45 0.70 -10.13
CA GLY A 54 14.85 0.36 -9.83
C GLY A 54 15.06 -0.94 -9.06
N ARG A 55 14.00 -1.72 -8.78
CA ARG A 55 14.09 -2.98 -8.02
C ARG A 55 14.32 -4.18 -8.95
N ASN A 56 15.52 -4.26 -9.49
CA ASN A 56 16.25 -5.53 -9.43
C ASN A 56 17.04 -5.49 -8.11
N ASP A 57 16.76 -6.43 -7.19
CA ASP A 57 17.69 -6.87 -6.14
C ASP A 57 18.04 -5.94 -4.96
N GLN A 58 17.05 -5.47 -4.18
CA GLN A 58 17.32 -5.01 -2.81
C GLN A 58 16.38 -5.68 -1.80
N LYS A 59 16.46 -7.01 -1.74
CA LYS A 59 16.02 -7.78 -0.56
C LYS A 59 16.97 -8.95 -0.31
N SER A 60 18.24 -8.64 -0.05
CA SER A 60 19.16 -9.59 0.58
C SER A 60 20.17 -8.85 1.47
N ALA A 61 19.68 -8.25 2.56
CA ALA A 61 20.50 -7.89 3.72
C ALA A 61 19.60 -7.50 4.90
N GLN A 62 18.89 -8.46 5.47
CA GLN A 62 18.62 -8.42 6.90
C GLN A 62 18.54 -9.85 7.41
N GLY A 63 19.60 -10.24 8.10
CA GLY A 63 19.88 -11.62 8.49
C GLY A 63 18.94 -12.17 9.55
N VAL A 64 18.86 -13.50 9.56
CA VAL A 64 18.55 -14.28 10.75
C VAL A 64 19.54 -15.44 10.78
N ARG A 65 20.47 -15.32 11.74
CA ARG A 65 21.37 -16.33 12.31
C ARG A 65 22.58 -16.77 11.49
#